data_AF-A0A2W2H008-F1
#
_entry.id   AF-A0A2W2H008-F1
#
_cell.length_a   1.000
_cell.length_b   1.000
_cell.length_c   1.000
_cell.angle_alpha   90.00
_cell.angle_beta   90.00
_cell.angle_gamma   90.00
#
_symmetry.space_group_name_H-M   'P 1'
#
loop_
_entity.id
_entity.type
_entity.pdbx_description
1 polymer ?
#
loop_
_entity_poly.entity_id
_entity_poly.type
_entity_poly.pdbx_seq_one_letter_code
_entity_poly.pdbx_strand_id
1 'polypeptide(L)'
;MVAVTSFARSPLCDLADVSLVVGLPDLSLKLDAVTSRIAHVLLLNALEMAVARRVRRREGGDGAEAAREAALYEVLGDVVETRRPR
;
A
#
# COMPACT_ATOMS: atom_id res chain seq x y z
N MET A 1 -6.34 -1.38 15.53
CA MET A 1 -5.53 -0.30 14.94
C MET A 1 -4.23 -0.87 14.42
N VAL A 2 -3.89 -0.58 13.16
CA VAL A 2 -2.60 -0.95 12.54
C VAL A 2 -1.77 0.32 12.38
N ALA A 3 -0.55 0.31 12.88
CA ALA A 3 0.41 1.40 12.75
C ALA A 3 1.39 1.14 11.61
N VAL A 4 1.73 2.18 10.85
CA VAL A 4 2.84 2.16 9.87
C VAL A 4 3.82 3.27 10.23
N THR A 5 5.08 2.94 10.44
CA THR A 5 6.06 3.90 10.97
C THR A 5 7.51 3.54 10.63
N SER A 6 8.42 4.51 10.61
CA SER A 6 9.87 4.26 10.58
C SER A 6 10.48 3.96 11.94
N PHE A 7 9.72 4.09 13.03
CA PHE A 7 10.24 3.97 14.39
C PHE A 7 9.82 2.66 15.04
N ALA A 8 10.78 1.75 15.25
CA ALA A 8 10.54 0.46 15.90
C ALA A 8 10.14 0.60 17.38
N ARG A 9 10.54 1.69 18.03
CA ARG A 9 10.22 2.00 19.42
C ARG A 9 9.58 3.39 19.46
N SER A 10 8.26 3.44 19.60
CA SER A 10 7.51 4.69 19.72
C SER A 10 6.21 4.47 20.50
N PRO A 11 5.65 5.48 21.19
CA PRO A 11 4.36 5.36 21.89
C PRO A 11 3.22 4.93 20.96
N LEU A 12 3.33 5.24 19.68
CA LEU A 12 2.37 4.81 18.66
C LEU A 12 2.39 3.29 18.45
N CYS A 13 3.55 2.65 18.57
CA CYS A 13 3.67 1.19 18.51
C CYS A 13 3.04 0.51 19.72
N ASP A 14 3.13 1.13 20.90
CA ASP A 14 2.58 0.57 22.16
C ASP A 14 1.04 0.60 22.17
N LEU A 15 0.43 1.50 21.39
CA LEU A 15 -1.02 1.64 21.27
C LEU A 15 -1.63 0.85 20.11
N ALA A 16 -0.83 0.29 19.21
CA ALA A 16 -1.31 -0.40 18.02
C ALA A 16 -1.40 -1.92 18.23
N ASP A 17 -2.45 -2.55 17.68
CA ASP A 17 -2.58 -4.01 17.69
C ASP A 17 -1.52 -4.68 16.81
N VAL A 18 -1.14 -4.01 15.73
CA VAL A 18 -0.09 -4.44 14.80
C VAL A 18 0.75 -3.24 14.40
N SER A 19 2.08 -3.36 14.56
CA SER A 19 3.04 -2.33 14.15
C SER A 19 3.85 -2.79 12.93
N LEU A 20 3.67 -2.11 11.81
CA LEU A 20 4.45 -2.29 10.58
C LEU A 20 5.58 -1.25 10.55
N VAL A 21 6.79 -1.70 10.86
CA VAL A 21 7.98 -0.84 10.90
C VAL A 21 8.69 -0.87 9.56
N VAL A 22 8.88 0.30 8.95
CA VAL A 22 9.42 0.46 7.59
C VAL A 22 10.49 1.53 7.55
N GLY A 23 11.70 1.15 7.16
CA GLY A 23 12.83 2.04 6.96
C GLY A 23 13.93 1.31 6.20
N LEU A 24 14.81 2.05 5.54
CA LEU A 24 16.01 1.49 4.93
C LEU A 24 17.16 1.56 5.95
N PRO A 25 17.86 0.45 6.26
CA PRO A 25 18.83 0.41 7.36
C PRO A 25 20.06 1.33 7.19
N ASP A 26 20.33 1.86 6.01
CA ASP A 26 21.57 2.59 5.74
C ASP A 26 21.43 3.48 4.49
N LEU A 27 20.76 4.62 4.61
CA LEU A 27 21.07 5.74 3.72
C LEU A 27 21.71 6.83 4.58
N SER A 28 23.03 6.93 4.54
CA SER A 28 23.87 7.98 5.15
C SER A 28 23.60 9.39 4.60
N LEU A 29 22.40 9.65 4.10
CA LEU A 29 22.02 10.85 3.43
C LEU A 29 20.95 11.52 4.28
N LYS A 30 21.36 12.66 4.84
CA LYS A 30 20.57 13.73 5.48
C LYS A 30 19.40 14.25 4.60
N LEU A 31 18.57 13.36 4.09
CA LEU A 31 17.46 13.57 3.15
C LEU A 31 16.21 12.87 3.72
N ASP A 32 15.75 13.42 4.83
CA ASP A 32 15.06 12.79 5.97
C ASP A 32 13.53 12.66 5.83
N ALA A 33 12.99 12.60 4.62
CA ALA A 33 11.53 12.48 4.43
C ALA A 33 11.10 11.71 3.18
N VAL A 34 11.83 11.89 2.07
CA VAL A 34 11.44 11.31 0.78
C VAL A 34 11.74 9.81 0.75
N THR A 35 12.89 9.38 1.27
CA THR A 35 13.30 7.97 1.35
C THR A 35 12.40 7.17 2.29
N SER A 36 12.02 7.76 3.44
CA SER A 36 11.00 7.18 4.32
C SER A 36 9.68 7.00 3.58
N ARG A 37 9.23 8.00 2.81
CA ARG A 37 7.99 7.91 2.04
C ARG A 37 8.03 6.84 0.94
N ILE A 38 9.15 6.65 0.25
CA ILE A 38 9.30 5.57 -0.75
C ILE A 38 9.08 4.20 -0.11
N ALA A 39 9.72 3.94 1.03
CA ALA A 39 9.57 2.67 1.74
C ALA A 39 8.12 2.44 2.18
N HIS A 40 7.45 3.49 2.67
CA HIS A 40 6.04 3.44 3.06
C HIS A 40 5.11 3.18 1.88
N VAL A 41 5.31 3.85 0.74
CA VAL A 41 4.49 3.64 -0.47
C VAL A 41 4.67 2.23 -1.02
N LEU A 42 5.91 1.72 -1.05
CA LEU A 42 6.18 0.34 -1.47
C LEU A 42 5.50 -0.68 -0.56
N LEU A 43 5.51 -0.46 0.76
CA LEU A 43 4.78 -1.31 1.70
C LEU A 43 3.28 -1.31 1.38
N LEU A 44 2.68 -0.13 1.21
CA LEU A 44 1.23 -0.01 0.95
C LEU A 44 0.84 -0.71 -0.35
N ASN A 45 1.62 -0.53 -1.41
CA ASN A 45 1.40 -1.23 -2.68
C ASN A 45 1.49 -2.76 -2.53
N ALA A 46 2.51 -3.25 -1.81
CA ALA A 46 2.65 -4.68 -1.57
C ALA A 46 1.49 -5.26 -0.71
N LEU A 47 1.03 -4.50 0.29
CA LEU A 47 -0.11 -4.88 1.13
C LEU A 47 -1.40 -4.95 0.32
N GLU A 48 -1.65 -3.95 -0.52
CA GLU A 48 -2.82 -3.89 -1.40
C GLU A 48 -2.87 -5.12 -2.32
N MET A 49 -1.76 -5.43 -3.00
CA MET A 49 -1.64 -6.66 -3.81
C MET A 49 -1.84 -7.94 -2.99
N ALA A 50 -1.26 -8.02 -1.79
CA ALA A 50 -1.38 -9.20 -0.94
C ALA A 50 -2.81 -9.40 -0.43
N VAL A 51 -3.48 -8.32 -0.02
CA VAL A 51 -4.89 -8.33 0.42
C VAL A 51 -5.79 -8.69 -0.76
N ALA A 52 -5.62 -8.08 -1.93
CA ALA A 52 -6.39 -8.42 -3.12
C ALA A 52 -6.25 -9.90 -3.51
N ARG A 53 -5.03 -10.46 -3.44
CA ARG A 53 -4.80 -11.91 -3.66
C ARG A 53 -5.46 -12.77 -2.58
N ARG A 54 -5.43 -12.33 -1.32
CA ARG A 54 -6.04 -13.03 -0.19
C ARG A 54 -7.56 -13.05 -0.29
N VAL A 55 -8.16 -11.93 -0.64
CA VAL A 55 -9.61 -11.76 -0.86
C VAL A 55 -10.06 -12.62 -2.03
N ARG A 56 -9.43 -12.51 -3.20
CA ARG A 56 -9.73 -13.38 -4.35
C ARG A 56 -9.63 -14.87 -4.05
N ARG A 57 -8.66 -15.30 -3.23
CA ARG A 57 -8.57 -16.70 -2.77
C ARG A 57 -9.72 -17.12 -1.86
N ARG A 58 -10.27 -16.21 -1.06
CA ARG A 58 -11.43 -16.48 -0.20
C ARG A 58 -12.72 -16.47 -0.99
N GLU A 59 -12.82 -15.56 -1.95
CA GLU A 59 -13.98 -15.41 -2.83
C GLU A 59 -13.91 -16.32 -4.05
N GLY A 60 -13.01 -17.31 -4.11
CA GLY A 60 -13.02 -18.36 -5.14
C GLY A 60 -14.26 -19.25 -5.15
N GLY A 61 -15.35 -18.81 -4.49
CA GLY A 61 -16.73 -19.24 -4.70
C GLY A 61 -17.64 -18.24 -5.44
N ASP A 62 -17.26 -16.96 -5.66
CA ASP A 62 -18.05 -15.95 -6.45
C ASP A 62 -17.36 -14.58 -6.80
N GLY A 63 -16.20 -14.21 -6.23
CA GLY A 63 -15.64 -12.84 -6.30
C GLY A 63 -14.57 -12.56 -7.38
N ALA A 64 -14.40 -13.46 -8.35
CA ALA A 64 -13.56 -13.18 -9.51
C ALA A 64 -14.14 -12.06 -10.40
N GLU A 65 -15.46 -11.87 -10.40
CA GLU A 65 -16.20 -10.86 -11.17
C GLU A 65 -15.97 -9.45 -10.61
N ALA A 66 -16.15 -9.25 -9.30
CA ALA A 66 -16.02 -7.94 -8.63
C ALA A 66 -14.58 -7.40 -8.67
N ALA A 67 -13.58 -8.28 -8.55
CA ALA A 67 -12.18 -7.90 -8.65
C ALA A 67 -11.75 -7.56 -10.08
N ARG A 68 -12.52 -7.99 -11.09
CA ARG A 68 -12.34 -7.61 -12.50
C ARG A 68 -13.03 -6.29 -12.79
N GLU A 69 -14.17 -6.02 -12.17
CA GLU A 69 -14.89 -4.75 -12.24
C GLU A 69 -14.11 -3.60 -11.58
N ALA A 70 -13.55 -3.82 -10.39
CA ALA A 70 -12.70 -2.83 -9.72
C ALA A 70 -11.43 -2.51 -10.54
N ALA A 71 -10.77 -3.54 -11.10
CA ALA A 71 -9.63 -3.36 -11.99
C ALA A 71 -10.02 -2.67 -13.30
N LEU A 72 -11.24 -2.89 -13.79
CA LEU A 72 -11.76 -2.23 -14.98
C LEU A 72 -12.00 -0.73 -14.72
N TYR A 73 -12.52 -0.36 -13.55
CA TYR A 73 -12.69 1.04 -13.16
C TYR A 73 -11.35 1.77 -12.99
N GLU A 74 -10.35 1.10 -12.43
CA GLU A 74 -9.01 1.65 -12.28
C GLU A 74 -8.32 1.87 -13.64
N VAL A 75 -8.40 0.88 -14.54
CA VAL A 75 -7.86 0.99 -15.91
C VAL A 75 -8.61 2.04 -16.74
N LEU A 76 -9.95 2.14 -16.59
CA LEU A 76 -10.73 3.18 -17.27
C LEU A 76 -10.43 4.58 -16.72
N GLY A 77 -10.17 4.71 -15.41
CA GLY A 77 -9.75 5.97 -14.78
C GLY A 77 -8.46 6.51 -15.38
N ASP A 78 -7.43 5.66 -15.46
CA ASP A 78 -6.13 6.01 -16.04
C ASP A 78 -6.25 6.40 -17.53
N VAL A 79 -7.04 5.67 -18.33
CA VAL A 79 -7.22 5.95 -19.76
C VAL A 79 -7.94 7.28 -20.01
N VAL A 80 -8.90 7.65 -19.15
CA VAL A 80 -9.62 8.93 -19.23
C VAL A 80 -8.72 10.10 -18.86
N GLU A 81 -7.88 9.93 -17.84
CA GLU A 81 -6.94 10.96 -17.38
C GLU A 81 -5.83 11.23 -18.40
N THR A 82 -5.35 10.18 -19.08
CA THR A 82 -4.34 10.28 -20.15
C THR A 82 -4.88 10.91 -21.44
N ARG A 83 -6.20 10.93 -21.67
CA ARG A 83 -6.83 11.44 -22.89
C ARG A 83 -7.23 12.92 -22.85
N ARG A 84 -7.03 13.66 -21.75
CA ARG A 84 -7.33 15.10 -21.73
C ARG A 84 -6.35 15.85 -22.65
N PRO A 85 -6.80 16.46 -23.75
CA PRO A 85 -5.97 17.39 -24.51
C PRO A 85 -5.71 18.64 -23.64
N ARG A 86 -4.46 19.11 -23.65
CA ARG A 86 -4.07 20.38 -23.02
C ARG A 86 -4.77 21.57 -23.66
#